data_AF-A0A5K0Z207-F1
#
_entry.id   AF-A0A5K0Z207-F1
#
_cell.length_a   1.000
_cell.length_b   1.000
_cell.length_c   1.000
_cell.angle_alpha   90.00
_cell.angle_beta   90.00
_cell.angle_gamma   90.00
#
_symmetry.space_group_name_H-M   'P 1'
#
loop_
_entity.id
_entity.type
_entity.pdbx_description
1 polymer ?
#
loop_
_entity_poly.entity_id
_entity_poly.type
_entity_poly.pdbx_seq_one_letter_code
_entity_poly.pdbx_strand_id
1 'polypeptide(L)' 'AMPFLQKGEFAKVLDAGLGQKYDAAQMQRMMLAASMCLRRAPCLRPEMGV' A
#
# COMPACT_ATOMS: atom_id res chain seq x y z
N ALA A 1 -2.22 -2.75 9.73
CA ALA A 1 -1.97 -2.48 8.30
C ALA A 1 -0.58 -2.95 7.84
N MET A 2 0.51 -2.42 8.39
CA MET A 2 1.91 -2.80 8.07
C MET A 2 2.21 -4.29 7.80
N PRO A 3 1.80 -5.24 8.66
CA PRO A 3 2.12 -6.65 8.43
C PRO A 3 1.50 -7.23 7.15
N PHE A 4 0.35 -6.70 6.71
CA PHE A 4 -0.32 -7.13 5.48
C PHE A 4 0.32 -6.51 4.24
N LEU A 5 0.79 -5.25 4.35
CA LEU A 5 1.49 -4.54 3.28
C LEU A 5 2.85 -5.17 2.95
N GLN A 6 3.60 -5.60 3.97
CA GLN A 6 4.90 -6.25 3.78
C GLN A 6 4.79 -7.67 3.21
N LYS A 7 3.69 -8.37 3.51
CA LYS A 7 3.42 -9.73 2.99
C LYS A 7 2.79 -9.74 1.59
N GLY A 8 2.45 -8.58 1.04
CA GLY A 8 1.73 -8.48 -0.24
C GLY A 8 0.31 -9.03 -0.18
N GLU A 9 -0.30 -9.11 1.01
CA GLU A 9 -1.67 -9.60 1.20
C GLU A 9 -2.69 -8.46 1.03
N PHE A 10 -2.73 -7.80 -0.14
CA PHE A 10 -3.62 -6.65 -0.41
C PHE A 10 -5.09 -6.96 -0.21
N ALA A 11 -5.52 -8.17 -0.56
CA ALA A 11 -6.93 -8.54 -0.50
C ALA A 11 -7.53 -8.36 0.92
N LYS A 12 -6.69 -8.36 1.97
CA LYS A 12 -7.11 -8.12 3.36
C LYS A 12 -7.17 -6.65 3.75
N VAL A 13 -6.60 -5.76 2.92
CA VAL A 13 -6.55 -4.31 3.15
C VAL A 13 -7.49 -3.56 2.19
N LEU A 14 -7.81 -4.15 1.04
CA LEU A 14 -8.71 -3.58 0.05
C LEU A 14 -10.14 -3.47 0.57
N ASP A 15 -10.81 -2.41 0.13
CA ASP A 15 -12.22 -2.21 0.37
C ASP A 15 -13.03 -3.33 -0.32
N ALA A 16 -13.94 -3.96 0.42
CA ALA A 16 -14.77 -5.04 -0.10
C ALA A 16 -15.67 -4.59 -1.26
N GLY A 17 -16.03 -3.30 -1.32
CA GLY A 17 -16.83 -2.69 -2.37
C GLY A 17 -16.11 -2.53 -3.70
N LEU A 18 -14.77 -2.61 -3.73
CA LEU A 18 -14.01 -2.66 -4.99
C LEU A 18 -14.24 -3.98 -5.73
N GLY A 19 -14.58 -5.07 -5.03
CA GLY A 19 -14.73 -6.39 -5.63
C GLY A 19 -13.48 -6.80 -6.43
N GLN A 20 -13.65 -7.11 -7.72
CA GLN A 20 -12.54 -7.37 -8.65
C GLN A 20 -12.24 -6.18 -9.59
N LYS A 21 -12.76 -4.99 -9.28
CA LYS A 21 -12.62 -3.78 -10.10
C LYS A 21 -11.34 -3.02 -9.76
N TYR A 22 -10.21 -3.71 -9.75
CA TYR A 22 -8.90 -3.07 -9.56
C TYR A 22 -7.84 -3.75 -10.41
N ASP A 23 -6.87 -2.96 -10.87
CA ASP A 23 -5.70 -3.46 -11.57
C ASP A 23 -4.68 -3.96 -10.53
N ALA A 24 -4.30 -5.24 -10.63
CA ALA A 24 -3.37 -5.87 -9.69
C ALA A 24 -1.99 -5.18 -9.68
N ALA A 25 -1.48 -4.74 -10.84
CA ALA A 25 -0.19 -4.07 -10.95
C ALA A 25 -0.24 -2.65 -10.38
N GLN A 26 -1.34 -1.91 -10.57
CA GLN A 26 -1.56 -0.64 -9.88
C GLN A 26 -1.62 -0.85 -8.36
N MET A 27 -2.26 -1.93 -7.91
CA MET A 27 -2.44 -2.17 -6.50
C MET A 27 -1.13 -2.60 -5.80
N GLN A 28 -0.29 -3.37 -6.49
CA GLN A 28 1.08 -3.64 -6.05
C GLN A 28 1.89 -2.35 -5.87
N ARG A 29 1.84 -1.43 -6.84
CA ARG A 29 2.52 -0.13 -6.75
C ARG A 29 2.00 0.73 -5.60
N MET A 30 0.69 0.80 -5.44
CA MET A 30 0.05 1.58 -4.37
C MET A 30 0.45 1.07 -2.97
N MET A 31 0.45 -0.24 -2.74
CA MET A 31 0.88 -0.79 -1.46
C MET A 31 2.36 -0.57 -1.17
N LEU A 32 3.22 -0.70 -2.19
CA LEU A 32 4.64 -0.45 -2.02
C LEU A 32 4.87 1.00 -1.56
N ALA A 33 4.24 1.96 -2.23
CA ALA A 33 4.27 3.37 -1.82
C ALA A 33 3.72 3.54 -0.39
N ALA A 34 2.57 2.95 -0.06
CA ALA A 34 1.99 3.02 1.27
C ALA A 34 2.92 2.43 2.36
N SER A 35 3.62 1.34 2.07
CA SER A 35 4.57 0.72 3.01
C SER A 35 5.75 1.64 3.35
N MET A 36 6.18 2.48 2.40
CA MET A 36 7.23 3.48 2.58
C MET A 36 6.70 4.68 3.39
N CYS A 37 5.50 5.17 3.06
CA CYS A 37 4.87 6.31 3.75
C CYS A 37 4.51 6.01 5.22
N LEU A 38 4.14 4.77 5.53
CA LEU A 38 3.71 4.38 6.88
C LEU A 38 4.90 4.06 7.81
N ARG A 39 6.15 4.12 7.35
CA ARG A 39 7.34 3.78 8.16
C ARG A 39 7.36 4.53 9.49
N ARG A 40 7.75 3.81 10.56
CA ARG A 40 7.86 4.38 11.93
C ARG A 40 8.87 5.52 11.97
N ALA A 41 10.03 5.33 11.35
CA ALA A 41 11.05 6.36 11.22
C ALA A 41 10.59 7.42 10.19
N PRO A 42 10.34 8.67 10.59
CA PRO A 42 9.84 9.70 9.69
C PRO A 42 10.82 10.03 8.54
N CYS A 43 12.12 9.99 8.83
CA CYS A 43 13.19 10.22 7.86
C CYS A 43 13.29 9.18 6.73
N LEU A 44 12.60 8.03 6.86
CA LEU A 44 12.55 7.01 5.82
C LEU A 44 11.27 7.09 4.97
N ARG A 45 10.38 8.04 5.27
CA ARG A 45 9.19 8.29 4.46
C ARG A 45 9.60 9.08 3.22
N PRO A 46 9.03 8.77 2.05
CA PRO A 46 9.29 9.54 0.84
C PRO A 46 8.74 10.96 0.98
N GLU A 47 9.37 11.90 0.28
CA GLU A 47 8.79 13.24 0.10
C GLU A 47 7.54 13.16 -0.77
N MET A 48 6.54 13.98 -0.43
CA MET A 48 5.37 14.13 -1.28
C MET A 48 5.78 14.97 -2.49
N GLY A 49 5.56 14.42 -3.69
CA GLY A 49 5.85 15.13 -4.93
C GLY A 49 5.11 16.47 -5.03
N VAL A 50 5.68 17.39 -5.81
CA VAL A 50 5.06 18.67 -6.21
C VAL A 50 4.18 18.47 -7.42
#